data_AF-A0A371HQC9-F1
#
_entry.id   AF-A0A371HQC9-F1
#
_cell.length_a   1.000
_cell.length_b   1.000
_cell.length_c   1.000
_cell.angle_alpha   90.00
_cell.angle_beta   90.00
_cell.angle_gamma   90.00
#
_symmetry.space_group_name_H-M   'P 1'
#
loop_
_entity.id
_entity.type
_entity.pdbx_description
1 polymer ?
#
loop_
_entity_poly.entity_id
_entity_poly.type
_entity_poly.pdbx_seq_one_letter_code
_entity_poly.pdbx_strand_id
1 'polypeptide(L)'
;AKKEGSGRGNCNDENRSSHSFREERHERHERHRREERRERCDRREEVITSFDTQGQKGVRLVTLAFVDYALFWWTSMMDDIKRGIIKPCKSWYDLKRLMRKRFVPSSYNLYQGSKSVKEYQKEMEMNLLRSQIRERKETTMARFLYGLNREI
;
A
#
# COMPACT_ATOMS: atom_id res chain seq x y z
N ALA A 1 35.09 -1.27 -62.29
CA ALA A 1 34.45 -0.41 -61.27
C ALA A 1 34.17 -1.26 -60.04
N LYS A 2 34.63 -0.82 -58.86
CA LYS A 2 34.55 -1.50 -57.57
C LYS A 2 33.44 -0.85 -56.75
N LYS A 3 32.54 -1.64 -56.15
CA LYS A 3 32.01 -1.40 -54.79
C LYS A 3 31.22 -2.62 -54.30
N GLU A 4 31.86 -3.34 -53.38
CA GLU A 4 31.19 -4.15 -52.37
C GLU A 4 30.33 -3.24 -51.49
N GLY A 5 29.12 -3.68 -51.18
CA GLY A 5 28.21 -3.06 -50.21
C GLY A 5 28.00 -4.00 -49.04
N SER A 6 28.90 -3.91 -48.05
CA SER A 6 28.80 -4.53 -46.74
C SER A 6 27.86 -3.73 -45.82
N GLY A 7 27.11 -4.43 -44.97
CA GLY A 7 26.53 -3.91 -43.73
C GLY A 7 25.02 -3.67 -43.77
N ARG A 8 24.25 -3.91 -42.72
CA ARG A 8 24.54 -4.27 -41.32
C ARG A 8 23.31 -5.01 -40.78
N GLY A 9 23.53 -6.02 -39.95
CA GLY A 9 22.49 -6.70 -39.19
C GLY A 9 21.67 -5.71 -38.37
N ASN A 10 20.36 -5.93 -38.36
CA ASN A 10 19.38 -5.11 -37.67
C ASN A 10 19.23 -5.65 -36.24
N CYS A 11 20.17 -5.32 -35.34
CA CYS A 11 20.26 -5.91 -33.99
C CYS A 11 19.36 -5.23 -32.94
N ASN A 12 18.45 -4.33 -33.33
CA ASN A 12 17.80 -3.41 -32.38
C ASN A 12 16.37 -3.82 -31.97
N ASP A 13 15.65 -4.59 -32.80
CA ASP A 13 14.27 -5.02 -32.49
C ASP A 13 14.22 -6.20 -31.51
N GLU A 14 15.14 -7.16 -31.63
CA GLU A 14 15.22 -8.30 -30.70
C GLU A 14 15.62 -7.88 -29.29
N ASN A 15 16.44 -6.83 -29.17
CA ASN A 15 16.91 -6.33 -27.88
C ASN A 15 15.79 -5.59 -27.12
N ARG A 16 14.93 -4.87 -27.85
CA ARG A 16 13.75 -4.18 -27.29
C ARG A 16 12.68 -5.16 -26.83
N SER A 17 12.46 -6.22 -27.61
CA SER A 17 11.55 -7.32 -27.27
C SER A 17 12.09 -8.15 -26.09
N SER A 18 13.39 -8.45 -26.09
CA SER A 18 14.05 -9.16 -24.97
C SER A 18 14.03 -8.36 -23.67
N HIS A 19 14.15 -7.03 -23.74
CA HIS A 19 14.00 -6.15 -22.58
C HIS A 19 12.55 -6.16 -22.05
N SER A 20 11.55 -6.08 -22.94
CA SER A 20 10.15 -6.14 -22.54
C SER A 20 9.77 -7.49 -21.92
N PHE A 21 10.30 -8.60 -22.42
CA PHE A 21 10.10 -9.93 -21.83
C PHE A 21 10.78 -10.08 -20.46
N ARG A 22 11.97 -9.49 -20.27
CA ARG A 22 12.68 -9.49 -18.98
C ARG A 22 11.96 -8.61 -17.95
N GLU A 23 11.46 -7.44 -18.35
CA GLU A 23 10.63 -6.59 -17.51
C GLU A 23 9.33 -7.28 -17.10
N GLU A 24 8.62 -7.94 -18.02
CA GLU A 24 7.41 -8.69 -17.70
C GLU A 24 7.65 -9.83 -16.71
N ARG A 25 8.76 -10.58 -16.86
CA ARG A 25 9.13 -11.63 -15.90
C ARG A 25 9.44 -11.04 -14.53
N HIS A 26 10.18 -9.95 -14.48
CA HIS A 26 10.50 -9.26 -13.24
C HIS A 26 9.22 -8.73 -12.57
N GLU A 27 8.28 -8.17 -13.34
CA GLU A 27 6.98 -7.74 -12.83
C GLU A 27 6.11 -8.88 -12.32
N ARG A 28 6.06 -10.02 -13.03
CA ARG A 28 5.35 -11.22 -12.58
C ARG A 28 5.92 -11.75 -11.28
N HIS A 29 7.24 -11.83 -11.18
CA HIS A 29 7.92 -12.25 -9.97
C HIS A 29 7.65 -11.29 -8.80
N GLU A 30 7.66 -9.98 -9.07
CA GLU A 30 7.33 -8.96 -8.07
C GLU A 30 5.84 -8.98 -7.67
N ARG A 31 4.91 -9.32 -8.58
CA ARG A 31 3.49 -9.53 -8.27
C ARG A 31 3.31 -10.75 -7.36
N HIS A 32 3.90 -11.89 -7.72
CA HIS A 32 3.89 -13.08 -6.89
C HIS A 32 4.44 -12.81 -5.48
N ARG A 33 5.60 -12.15 -5.38
CA ARG A 33 6.21 -11.78 -4.10
C ARG A 33 5.34 -10.81 -3.29
N ARG A 34 4.50 -10.00 -3.93
CA ARG A 34 3.53 -9.13 -3.23
C ARG A 34 2.33 -9.92 -2.75
N GLU A 35 1.85 -10.85 -3.55
CA GLU A 35 0.74 -11.74 -3.20
C GLU A 35 1.11 -12.65 -2.02
N GLU A 36 2.27 -13.28 -2.04
CA GLU A 36 2.79 -14.03 -0.89
C GLU A 36 2.95 -13.16 0.37
N ARG A 37 3.36 -11.90 0.20
CA ARG A 37 3.44 -10.93 1.30
C ARG A 37 2.05 -10.59 1.83
N ARG A 38 1.04 -10.46 0.96
CA ARG A 38 -0.36 -10.23 1.34
C ARG A 38 -0.93 -11.44 2.05
N GLU A 39 -0.78 -12.64 1.51
CA GLU A 39 -1.24 -13.88 2.16
C GLU A 39 -0.59 -14.07 3.53
N ARG A 40 0.71 -13.75 3.66
CA ARG A 40 1.39 -13.79 4.95
C ARG A 40 0.85 -12.75 5.93
N CYS A 41 0.46 -11.58 5.44
CA CYS A 41 -0.23 -10.57 6.25
C CYS A 41 -1.63 -11.05 6.65
N ASP A 42 -2.43 -11.53 5.71
CA ASP A 42 -3.81 -12.00 5.95
C ASP A 42 -3.83 -13.17 6.95
N ARG A 43 -2.92 -14.15 6.79
CA ARG A 43 -2.77 -15.26 7.75
C ARG A 43 -2.39 -14.77 9.15
N ARG A 44 -1.53 -13.75 9.25
CA ARG A 44 -1.20 -13.13 10.56
C ARG A 44 -2.40 -12.39 11.14
N GLU A 45 -3.17 -11.69 10.31
CA GLU A 45 -4.38 -11.01 10.74
C GLU A 45 -5.45 -11.99 11.23
N GLU A 46 -5.63 -13.12 10.55
CA GLU A 46 -6.55 -14.19 10.95
C GLU A 46 -6.14 -14.79 12.30
N VAL A 47 -4.85 -15.06 12.49
CA VAL A 47 -4.28 -15.53 13.76
C VAL A 47 -4.54 -14.52 14.88
N ILE A 48 -4.24 -13.24 14.67
CA ILE A 48 -4.49 -12.18 15.68
C ILE A 48 -6.00 -12.08 15.99
N THR A 49 -6.86 -12.16 14.98
CA THR A 49 -8.32 -12.09 15.14
C THR A 49 -8.87 -13.31 15.88
N SER A 50 -8.33 -14.51 15.63
CA SER A 50 -8.68 -15.73 16.38
C SER A 50 -8.28 -15.64 17.86
N PHE A 51 -7.13 -15.03 18.17
CA PHE A 51 -6.70 -14.76 19.55
C PHE A 51 -7.47 -13.61 20.21
N ASP A 52 -8.12 -12.74 19.43
CA ASP A 52 -8.98 -11.65 19.91
C ASP A 52 -10.35 -12.14 20.38
N THR A 53 -10.73 -13.41 20.12
CA THR A 53 -11.86 -14.05 20.82
C THR A 53 -11.62 -14.14 22.35
N GLN A 54 -10.37 -13.94 22.80
CA GLN A 54 -9.96 -13.75 24.20
C GLN A 54 -9.54 -12.30 24.53
N GLY A 55 -9.85 -11.33 23.66
CA GLY A 55 -9.71 -9.88 23.83
C GLY A 55 -8.27 -9.37 23.95
N GLN A 56 -7.72 -9.34 25.16
CA GLN A 56 -6.44 -8.66 25.41
C GLN A 56 -5.22 -9.32 24.76
N LYS A 57 -5.30 -10.61 24.42
CA LYS A 57 -4.13 -11.37 23.93
C LYS A 57 -3.69 -10.93 22.54
N GLY A 58 -4.63 -10.57 21.65
CA GLY A 58 -4.32 -10.10 20.29
C GLY A 58 -3.62 -8.74 20.29
N VAL A 59 -4.12 -7.79 21.09
CA VAL A 59 -3.51 -6.45 21.24
C VAL A 59 -2.08 -6.55 21.76
N ARG A 60 -1.84 -7.37 22.78
CA ARG A 60 -0.48 -7.57 23.33
C ARG A 60 0.48 -8.14 22.28
N LEU A 61 0.04 -9.13 21.50
CA LEU A 61 0.88 -9.75 20.48
C LEU A 61 1.32 -8.74 19.42
N VAL A 62 0.43 -7.85 19.01
CA VAL A 62 0.73 -6.83 17.98
C VAL A 62 1.68 -5.77 18.52
N THR A 63 1.52 -5.36 19.78
CA THR A 63 2.41 -4.35 20.38
C THR A 63 3.86 -4.81 20.51
N LEU A 64 4.09 -6.13 20.60
CA LEU A 64 5.44 -6.70 20.57
C LEU A 64 6.12 -6.58 19.20
N ALA A 65 5.35 -6.42 18.13
CA ALA A 65 5.87 -6.22 16.78
C ALA A 65 6.15 -4.74 16.46
N PHE A 66 5.84 -3.81 17.37
CA PHE A 66 6.13 -2.40 17.16
C PHE A 66 7.63 -2.12 17.34
N VAL A 67 8.16 -1.38 16.39
CA VAL A 67 9.56 -0.94 16.36
C VAL A 67 9.62 0.58 16.16
N ASP A 68 10.70 1.18 16.65
CA ASP A 68 11.03 2.59 16.48
C ASP A 68 9.88 3.56 16.81
N TYR A 69 9.47 4.36 15.83
CA TYR A 69 8.45 5.39 15.95
C TYR A 69 7.07 4.82 16.35
N ALA A 70 6.74 3.61 15.90
CA ALA A 70 5.48 2.97 16.29
C ALA A 70 5.47 2.59 17.77
N LEU A 71 6.62 2.17 18.32
CA LEU A 71 6.78 1.86 19.73
C LEU A 71 6.61 3.12 20.59
N PHE A 72 7.28 4.22 20.22
CA PHE A 72 7.16 5.50 20.94
C PHE A 72 5.72 6.04 20.95
N TRP A 73 5.02 5.95 19.81
CA TRP A 73 3.61 6.31 19.74
C TRP A 73 2.75 5.46 20.69
N TRP A 74 2.96 4.15 20.70
CA TRP A 74 2.22 3.24 21.57
C TRP A 74 2.44 3.53 23.05
N THR A 75 3.69 3.81 23.47
CA THR A 75 3.99 4.18 24.86
C THR A 75 3.33 5.49 25.27
N SER A 76 3.37 6.51 24.41
CA SER A 76 2.67 7.79 24.65
C SER A 76 1.17 7.58 24.80
N MET A 77 0.57 6.75 23.94
CA MET A 77 -0.87 6.48 24.00
C MET A 77 -1.26 5.69 25.26
N MET A 78 -0.41 4.76 25.71
CA MET A 78 -0.61 4.07 26.98
C MET A 78 -0.59 5.02 28.17
N ASP A 79 0.25 6.05 28.14
CA ASP A 79 0.27 7.07 29.19
C ASP A 79 -0.97 7.97 29.15
N ASP A 80 -1.46 8.33 27.96
CA ASP A 80 -2.74 9.03 27.81
C ASP A 80 -3.94 8.19 28.32
N ILE A 81 -3.90 6.88 28.15
CA ILE A 81 -4.89 5.95 28.70
C ILE A 81 -4.82 5.92 30.24
N LYS A 82 -3.62 5.83 30.82
CA LYS A 82 -3.44 5.86 32.29
C LYS A 82 -3.92 7.19 32.89
N ARG A 83 -3.72 8.29 32.18
CA ARG A 83 -4.18 9.64 32.55
C ARG A 83 -5.68 9.86 32.32
N GLY A 84 -6.39 8.89 31.73
CA GLY A 84 -7.83 8.98 31.45
C GLY A 84 -8.18 9.90 30.28
N ILE A 85 -7.19 10.35 29.49
CA ILE A 85 -7.39 11.23 28.34
C ILE A 85 -8.00 10.45 27.17
N ILE A 86 -7.56 9.19 26.98
CA ILE A 86 -7.98 8.32 25.88
C ILE A 86 -8.59 7.04 26.47
N LYS A 87 -9.68 6.55 25.87
CA LYS A 87 -10.31 5.29 26.29
C LYS A 87 -9.39 4.10 25.97
N PRO A 88 -9.23 3.13 26.89
CA PRO A 88 -8.45 1.92 26.63
C PRO A 88 -8.94 1.15 25.40
N CYS A 89 -8.02 0.67 24.58
CA CYS A 89 -8.33 -0.22 23.46
C CYS A 89 -8.68 -1.62 24.00
N LYS A 90 -9.94 -2.03 23.86
CA LYS A 90 -10.42 -3.33 24.37
C LYS A 90 -10.46 -4.43 23.30
N SER A 91 -10.31 -4.06 22.03
CA SER A 91 -10.40 -4.97 20.89
C SER A 91 -9.26 -4.74 19.89
N TRP A 92 -8.94 -5.76 19.12
CA TRP A 92 -8.05 -5.62 17.96
C TRP A 92 -8.60 -4.60 16.95
N TYR A 93 -9.93 -4.54 16.80
CA TYR A 93 -10.59 -3.59 15.89
C TYR A 93 -10.33 -2.12 16.26
N ASP A 94 -10.38 -1.78 17.55
CA ASP A 94 -10.07 -0.43 18.03
C ASP A 94 -8.61 -0.05 17.79
N LEU A 95 -7.69 -1.00 18.04
CA LEU A 95 -6.27 -0.81 17.75
C LEU A 95 -6.03 -0.59 16.25
N LYS A 96 -6.63 -1.42 15.39
CA LYS A 96 -6.59 -1.26 13.93
C LYS A 96 -7.10 0.12 13.49
N ARG A 97 -8.21 0.59 14.07
CA ARG A 97 -8.78 1.91 13.74
C ARG A 97 -7.83 3.05 14.10
N LEU A 98 -7.19 2.98 15.27
CA LEU A 98 -6.21 3.98 15.71
C LEU A 98 -4.93 3.95 14.88
N MET A 99 -4.40 2.76 14.59
CA MET A 99 -3.23 2.60 13.73
C MET A 99 -3.51 3.15 12.33
N ARG A 100 -4.68 2.88 11.75
CA ARG A 100 -5.07 3.49 10.47
C ARG A 100 -5.12 5.01 10.56
N LYS A 101 -5.77 5.57 11.58
CA LYS A 101 -5.84 7.03 11.75
C LYS A 101 -4.46 7.70 11.86
N ARG A 102 -3.47 7.02 12.44
CA ARG A 102 -2.13 7.58 12.68
C ARG A 102 -1.15 7.31 11.53
N PHE A 103 -1.15 6.11 10.97
CA PHE A 103 -0.13 5.63 10.04
C PHE A 103 -0.63 5.48 8.60
N VAL A 104 -1.94 5.53 8.37
CA VAL A 104 -2.51 5.55 7.02
C VAL A 104 -2.90 6.99 6.72
N PRO A 105 -2.17 7.69 5.84
CA PRO A 105 -2.56 9.00 5.36
C PRO A 105 -4.03 9.08 4.93
N SER A 106 -4.66 10.25 5.07
CA SER A 106 -6.05 10.48 4.62
C SER A 106 -6.25 10.21 3.12
N SER A 107 -5.16 10.16 2.35
CA SER A 107 -5.12 9.92 0.91
C SER A 107 -5.62 8.53 0.45
N TYR A 108 -5.86 7.60 1.38
CA TYR A 108 -6.29 6.24 1.04
C TYR A 108 -7.80 6.06 0.87
N ASN A 109 -8.63 7.05 1.20
CA ASN A 109 -10.10 6.97 1.11
C ASN A 109 -10.68 7.92 0.04
N LEU A 110 -10.11 7.89 -1.16
CA LEU A 110 -10.52 8.76 -2.26
C LEU A 110 -11.56 8.06 -3.15
N TYR A 111 -12.82 8.38 -2.91
CA TYR A 111 -13.93 8.08 -3.82
C TYR A 111 -14.37 9.36 -4.52
N GLN A 112 -14.74 9.27 -5.79
CA GLN A 112 -15.20 10.37 -6.63
C GLN A 112 -16.44 11.03 -6.00
N GLY A 113 -17.44 10.23 -5.59
CA GLY A 113 -18.66 10.75 -4.96
C GLY A 113 -19.38 11.73 -5.89
N SER A 114 -19.73 12.91 -5.39
CA SER A 114 -20.38 13.96 -6.19
C SER A 114 -19.41 14.84 -6.99
N LYS A 115 -18.09 14.61 -6.89
CA LYS A 115 -17.08 15.42 -7.58
C LYS A 115 -16.98 15.05 -9.05
N SER A 116 -16.64 16.01 -9.89
CA SER A 116 -16.27 15.70 -11.28
C SER A 116 -14.98 14.88 -11.32
N VAL A 117 -14.78 14.10 -12.39
CA VAL A 117 -13.56 13.30 -12.60
C VAL A 117 -12.29 14.16 -12.50
N LYS A 118 -12.35 15.40 -13.01
CA LYS A 118 -11.24 16.35 -12.98
C LYS A 118 -10.92 16.85 -11.57
N GLU A 119 -11.94 17.13 -10.76
CA GLU A 119 -11.76 17.53 -9.35
C GLU A 119 -11.23 16.37 -8.52
N TYR A 120 -11.76 15.17 -8.73
CA TYR A 120 -11.29 13.95 -8.10
C TYR A 120 -9.82 13.66 -8.41
N GLN A 121 -9.42 13.78 -9.68
CA GLN A 121 -8.02 13.62 -10.10
C GLN A 121 -7.09 14.61 -9.38
N LYS A 122 -7.46 15.90 -9.36
CA LYS A 122 -6.66 16.95 -8.72
C LYS A 122 -6.48 16.71 -7.22
N GLU A 123 -7.54 16.28 -6.54
CA GLU A 123 -7.48 15.95 -5.12
C GLU A 123 -6.62 14.72 -4.85
N MET A 124 -6.68 13.70 -5.72
CA MET A 124 -5.81 12.53 -5.62
C MET A 124 -4.33 12.92 -5.79
N GLU A 125 -4.00 13.71 -6.80
CA GLU A 125 -2.63 14.22 -7.03
C GLU A 125 -2.11 15.06 -5.84
N MET A 126 -2.94 15.94 -5.30
CA MET A 126 -2.57 16.76 -4.14
C MET A 126 -2.34 15.93 -2.88
N ASN A 127 -3.14 14.88 -2.69
CA ASN A 127 -2.99 13.96 -1.58
C ASN A 127 -1.73 13.08 -1.70
N LEU A 128 -1.38 12.65 -2.91
CA LEU A 128 -0.11 11.96 -3.18
C LEU A 128 1.07 12.86 -2.85
N LEU A 129 1.04 14.11 -3.32
CA LEU A 129 2.09 15.10 -3.04
C LEU A 129 2.24 15.36 -1.53
N ARG A 130 1.13 15.52 -0.80
CA ARG A 130 1.13 15.78 0.64
C ARG A 130 1.62 14.59 1.46
N SER A 131 1.33 13.36 1.02
CA SER A 131 1.69 12.15 1.76
C SER A 131 3.16 11.74 1.60
N GLN A 132 3.90 12.32 0.64
CA GLN A 132 5.28 11.94 0.29
C GLN A 132 5.45 10.44 -0.02
N ILE A 133 4.36 9.71 -0.27
CA ILE A 133 4.41 8.28 -0.57
C ILE A 133 4.86 8.12 -2.01
N ARG A 134 6.00 7.44 -2.22
CA ARG A 134 6.48 7.10 -3.56
C ARG A 134 5.78 5.85 -4.08
N GLU A 135 4.69 6.05 -4.79
CA GLU A 135 3.94 4.96 -5.44
C GLU A 135 4.30 4.82 -6.91
N ARG A 136 4.17 3.61 -7.45
CA ARG A 136 4.32 3.37 -8.88
C ARG A 136 3.08 3.86 -9.62
N LYS A 137 3.24 4.25 -10.89
CA LYS A 137 2.16 4.75 -11.74
C LYS A 137 0.98 3.78 -11.79
N GLU A 138 1.24 2.48 -11.90
CA GLU A 138 0.21 1.44 -11.94
C GLU A 138 -0.63 1.40 -10.65
N THR A 139 0.01 1.63 -9.49
CA THR A 139 -0.68 1.64 -8.19
C THR A 139 -1.57 2.87 -8.03
N THR A 140 -1.14 3.99 -8.60
CA THR A 140 -1.94 5.23 -8.62
C THR A 140 -3.12 5.10 -9.57
N MET A 141 -2.92 4.54 -10.76
CA MET A 141 -3.99 4.29 -11.73
C MET A 141 -5.05 3.32 -11.19
N ALA A 142 -4.62 2.21 -10.58
CA ALA A 142 -5.57 1.24 -10.00
C ALA A 142 -6.46 1.88 -8.91
N ARG A 143 -5.91 2.79 -8.11
CA ARG A 143 -6.68 3.53 -7.10
C ARG A 143 -7.64 4.54 -7.70
N PHE A 144 -7.18 5.29 -8.69
CA PHE A 144 -8.02 6.23 -9.43
C PHE A 144 -9.25 5.51 -9.97
N LEU A 145 -9.05 4.39 -10.66
CA LEU A 145 -10.12 3.58 -11.24
C LEU A 145 -11.05 2.98 -10.18
N TYR A 146 -10.50 2.52 -9.05
CA TYR A 146 -11.31 1.98 -7.95
C TYR A 146 -12.21 3.03 -7.29
N GLY A 147 -11.76 4.28 -7.24
CA GLY A 147 -12.51 5.38 -6.64
C GLY A 147 -13.50 6.06 -7.56
N LEU A 148 -13.51 5.77 -8.86
CA LEU A 148 -14.51 6.30 -9.79
C LEU A 148 -15.91 5.76 -9.45
N ASN A 149 -16.94 6.56 -9.73
CA ASN A 149 -18.31 6.10 -9.60
C ASN A 149 -18.57 4.94 -10.59
N ARG A 150 -19.30 3.92 -10.14
CA ARG A 150 -19.68 2.78 -10.98
C ARG A 150 -20.72 3.13 -12.05
N GLU A 151 -21.34 4.29 -11.92
CA GLU A 151 -22.29 4.87 -12.88
C GLU A 151 -21.53 5.85 -13.77
N ILE A 152 -20.87 5.30 -14.80
CA ILE A 152 -20.39 6.03 -15.97
C ILE A 152 -20.81 5.21 -17.19
#